data_AF-A0A2V9FR51-F1
#
_entry.id   AF-A0A2V9FR51-F1
#
_cell.length_a   1.000
_cell.length_b   1.000
_cell.length_c   1.000
_cell.angle_alpha   90.00
_cell.angle_beta   90.00
_cell.angle_gamma   90.00
#
_symmetry.space_group_name_H-M   'P 1'
#
loop_
_entity.id
_entity.type
_entity.pdbx_description
1 polymer ?
#
loop_
_entity_poly.entity_id
_entity_poly.type
_entity_poly.pdbx_seq_one_letter_code
_entity_poly.pdbx_strand_id
1 'polypeptide(L)'
;MAHASIPLLWGLILSQLGTALTSDLPHFQAENGAQQFVVHGKPFLILGGELGNSSAGTAAQADFILPDMARVHLNTVLMPVAWEQTEPAEGHFDFSVLDHWIDVARQQNLHLVLLWFGSWKNAFSEYAPDWVKADIKRFPRAQTANGTPLEILSTFGTETLRLDSRAFAALMSHLREKDREQQTVLMVQVENEVGYLGPGRDRCPEAIRQFAGPVPRELVQKLLAKRAELSPYNSELTSTRRAVPGAKCSGKPPPRSSWLGDTRAISTRSLRRERGNTPCPCT
;
A
#
# COMPACT_ATOMS: atom_id res chain seq x y z
N MET A 1 0.97 -47.84 -70.79
CA MET A 1 2.25 -47.79 -70.05
C MET A 1 2.69 -46.33 -70.04
N ALA A 2 2.27 -45.59 -68.99
CA ALA A 2 3.09 -45.13 -67.86
C ALA A 2 4.06 -44.01 -68.24
N HIS A 3 4.21 -42.88 -67.55
CA HIS A 3 3.45 -42.10 -66.56
C HIS A 3 4.28 -40.80 -66.45
N ALA A 4 3.65 -39.62 -66.55
CA ALA A 4 4.32 -38.34 -66.32
C ALA A 4 4.53 -38.12 -64.81
N SER A 5 5.72 -37.69 -64.41
CA SER A 5 6.05 -37.38 -63.02
C SER A 5 6.19 -35.87 -62.84
N ILE A 6 5.17 -35.27 -62.25
CA ILE A 6 5.18 -33.91 -61.68
C ILE A 6 5.65 -34.05 -60.23
N PRO A 7 6.77 -33.43 -59.79
CA PRO A 7 7.07 -33.39 -58.37
C PRO A 7 6.15 -32.38 -57.67
N LEU A 8 5.29 -32.90 -56.80
CA LEU A 8 4.46 -32.13 -55.89
C LEU A 8 5.34 -31.31 -54.93
N LEU A 9 5.24 -29.98 -55.00
CA LEU A 9 5.64 -29.07 -53.92
C LEU A 9 4.59 -29.18 -52.80
N TRP A 10 4.83 -30.06 -51.83
CA TRP A 10 4.06 -30.10 -50.58
C TRP A 10 4.49 -28.94 -49.68
N GLY A 11 3.50 -28.13 -49.29
CA GLY A 11 3.67 -26.98 -48.42
C GLY A 11 4.15 -27.38 -47.01
N LEU A 12 5.22 -26.72 -46.57
CA LEU A 12 5.53 -26.58 -45.15
C LEU A 12 4.55 -25.56 -44.56
N ILE A 13 3.45 -26.04 -44.00
CA ILE A 13 2.70 -25.29 -42.99
C ILE A 13 3.60 -25.26 -41.75
N LEU A 14 4.33 -24.15 -41.56
CA LEU A 14 4.93 -23.83 -40.27
C LEU A 14 3.79 -23.73 -39.26
N SER A 15 3.60 -24.78 -38.48
CA SER A 15 2.92 -24.70 -37.20
C SER A 15 3.79 -23.83 -36.31
N GLN A 16 3.54 -22.51 -36.34
CA GLN A 16 3.93 -21.66 -35.23
C GLN A 16 3.10 -22.11 -34.03
N LEU A 17 3.64 -23.09 -33.31
CA LEU A 17 3.33 -23.27 -31.90
C LEU A 17 3.62 -21.92 -31.26
N GLY A 18 2.56 -21.13 -31.08
CA GLY A 18 2.60 -19.98 -30.21
C GLY A 18 3.05 -20.50 -28.86
N THR A 19 4.33 -20.29 -28.53
CA THR A 19 4.73 -20.23 -27.14
C THR A 19 3.81 -19.20 -26.54
N ALA A 20 2.85 -19.65 -25.74
CA ALA A 20 2.14 -18.76 -24.83
C ALA A 20 3.25 -18.05 -24.06
N LEU A 21 3.53 -16.79 -24.43
CA LEU A 21 4.31 -15.92 -23.60
C LEU A 21 3.49 -15.87 -22.31
N THR A 22 3.96 -16.62 -21.30
CA THR A 22 3.54 -16.36 -19.94
C THR A 22 3.87 -14.90 -19.72
N SER A 23 2.84 -14.05 -19.77
CA SER A 23 3.03 -12.63 -19.58
C SER A 23 3.68 -12.44 -18.21
N ASP A 24 4.90 -11.91 -18.20
CA ASP A 24 5.61 -11.67 -16.96
C ASP A 24 4.73 -10.85 -16.01
N LEU A 25 4.76 -11.18 -14.73
CA LEU A 25 4.06 -10.40 -13.70
C LEU A 25 4.58 -8.96 -13.71
N PRO A 26 3.73 -7.95 -13.42
CA PRO A 26 4.19 -6.59 -13.21
C PRO A 26 5.30 -6.58 -12.15
N HIS A 27 6.44 -5.97 -12.47
CA HIS A 27 7.61 -6.00 -11.60
C HIS A 27 8.46 -4.75 -11.74
N PHE A 28 9.31 -4.51 -10.73
CA PHE A 28 10.34 -3.49 -10.81
C PHE A 28 11.66 -4.11 -11.30
N GLN A 29 12.27 -3.46 -12.28
CA GLN A 29 13.57 -3.84 -12.81
C GLN A 29 14.55 -2.69 -12.66
N ALA A 30 15.75 -2.99 -12.15
CA ALA A 30 16.86 -2.04 -12.16
C ALA A 30 17.52 -2.07 -13.55
N GLU A 31 17.53 -0.93 -14.24
CA GLU A 31 18.20 -0.78 -15.54
C GLU A 31 18.81 0.62 -15.66
N ASN A 32 20.05 0.70 -16.15
CA ASN A 32 20.79 1.97 -16.34
C ASN A 32 20.84 2.88 -15.10
N GLY A 33 20.88 2.29 -13.90
CA GLY A 33 20.93 3.03 -12.63
C GLY A 33 19.59 3.60 -12.17
N ALA A 34 18.48 3.27 -12.84
CA ALA A 34 17.12 3.62 -12.44
C ALA A 34 16.27 2.37 -12.19
N GLN A 35 15.20 2.51 -11.40
CA GLN A 35 14.15 1.49 -11.27
C GLN A 35 13.05 1.79 -12.30
N GLN A 36 12.65 0.79 -13.08
CA GLN A 36 11.55 0.86 -14.03
C GLN A 36 10.45 -0.10 -13.60
N PHE A 37 9.20 0.35 -13.68
CA PHE A 37 8.06 -0.54 -13.54
C PHE A 37 7.75 -1.16 -14.92
N VAL A 38 7.73 -2.48 -14.99
CA VAL A 38 7.60 -3.24 -16.23
C VAL A 38 6.27 -3.98 -16.22
N VAL A 39 5.47 -3.79 -17.26
CA VAL A 39 4.16 -4.43 -17.46
C VAL A 39 4.15 -5.04 -18.86
N HIS A 40 3.82 -6.32 -18.97
CA HIS A 40 3.87 -7.08 -20.24
C HIS A 40 5.21 -6.94 -20.99
N GLY A 41 6.32 -6.97 -20.23
CA GLY A 41 7.69 -6.87 -20.77
C GLY A 41 8.09 -5.48 -21.28
N LYS A 42 7.31 -4.42 -21.00
CA LYS A 42 7.60 -3.05 -21.42
C LYS A 42 7.64 -2.10 -20.23
N PRO A 43 8.52 -1.09 -20.23
CA PRO A 43 8.46 -0.02 -19.24
C PRO A 43 7.09 0.65 -19.28
N PHE A 44 6.49 0.83 -18.11
CA PHE A 44 5.15 1.37 -17.92
C PHE A 44 5.19 2.54 -16.94
N LEU A 45 4.60 3.66 -17.33
CA LEU A 45 4.42 4.82 -16.47
C LEU A 45 2.98 4.88 -15.99
N ILE A 46 2.78 4.82 -14.68
CA ILE A 46 1.47 5.04 -14.06
C ILE A 46 1.12 6.53 -14.18
N LEU A 47 0.11 6.83 -15.00
CA LEU A 47 -0.61 8.09 -14.99
C LEU A 47 -1.87 7.85 -14.14
N GLY A 48 -1.67 7.97 -12.83
CA GLY A 48 -2.60 7.51 -11.81
C GLY A 48 -3.54 8.61 -11.30
N GLY A 49 -4.77 8.21 -11.00
CA GLY A 49 -5.69 8.97 -10.15
C GLY A 49 -6.16 8.13 -8.98
N GLU A 50 -6.06 8.67 -7.77
CA GLU A 50 -6.56 8.01 -6.56
C GLU A 50 -7.97 8.45 -6.25
N LEU A 51 -8.84 7.47 -5.98
CA LEU A 51 -10.22 7.71 -5.63
C LEU A 51 -10.35 8.19 -4.17
N GLY A 52 -11.45 8.88 -3.88
CA GLY A 52 -11.81 9.16 -2.49
C GLY A 52 -12.04 7.89 -1.68
N ASN A 53 -11.81 7.96 -0.38
CA ASN A 53 -11.88 6.81 0.55
C ASN A 53 -13.21 6.02 0.53
N SER A 54 -14.31 6.63 0.08
CA SER A 54 -15.66 6.03 0.02
C SER A 54 -16.20 5.92 -1.40
N SER A 55 -15.32 6.02 -2.40
CA SER A 55 -15.70 6.07 -3.82
C SER A 55 -15.66 4.70 -4.51
N ALA A 56 -15.35 3.62 -3.78
CA ALA A 56 -15.25 2.26 -4.32
C ALA A 56 -16.05 1.21 -3.51
N GLY A 57 -16.99 1.65 -2.67
CA GLY A 57 -17.78 0.76 -1.80
C GLY A 57 -18.88 -0.03 -2.51
N THR A 58 -19.19 0.28 -3.78
CA THR A 58 -20.24 -0.40 -4.54
C THR A 58 -19.81 -0.69 -5.98
N ALA A 59 -20.42 -1.70 -6.60
CA ALA A 59 -20.17 -2.03 -8.01
C ALA A 59 -20.60 -0.89 -8.95
N ALA A 60 -21.78 -0.32 -8.74
CA ALA A 60 -22.33 0.74 -9.60
C ALA A 60 -21.46 2.01 -9.68
N GLN A 61 -20.61 2.26 -8.67
CA GLN A 61 -19.65 3.37 -8.71
C GLN A 61 -18.62 3.23 -9.85
N ALA A 62 -18.22 1.99 -10.20
CA ALA A 62 -17.28 1.74 -11.28
C ALA A 62 -17.81 2.23 -12.64
N ASP A 63 -19.12 2.07 -12.87
CA ASP A 63 -19.78 2.30 -14.17
C ASP A 63 -19.74 3.75 -14.64
N PHE A 64 -19.50 4.70 -13.73
CA PHE A 64 -19.35 6.11 -14.07
C PHE A 64 -17.99 6.68 -13.70
N ILE A 65 -17.35 6.21 -12.62
CA ILE A 65 -16.03 6.72 -12.22
C ILE A 65 -14.95 6.33 -13.22
N LEU A 66 -14.88 5.05 -13.63
CA LEU A 66 -13.81 4.59 -14.50
C LEU A 66 -13.90 5.19 -15.92
N PRO A 67 -15.08 5.32 -16.55
CA PRO A 67 -15.19 6.08 -17.80
C PRO A 67 -14.74 7.53 -17.69
N ASP A 68 -15.03 8.21 -16.57
CA ASP A 68 -14.58 9.57 -16.34
C ASP A 68 -13.04 9.66 -16.18
N MET A 69 -12.42 8.69 -15.50
CA MET A 69 -10.96 8.62 -15.37
C MET A 69 -10.29 8.37 -16.74
N ALA A 70 -10.86 7.50 -17.57
CA ALA A 70 -10.38 7.27 -18.93
C ALA A 70 -10.51 8.55 -19.80
N ARG A 71 -11.60 9.32 -19.64
CA ARG A 71 -11.84 10.58 -20.36
C ARG A 71 -10.82 11.67 -20.04
N VAL A 72 -10.24 11.66 -18.84
CA VAL A 72 -9.13 12.56 -18.48
C VAL A 72 -7.75 11.96 -18.75
N HIS A 73 -7.69 10.87 -19.54
CA HIS A 73 -6.47 10.20 -20.00
C HIS A 73 -5.58 9.62 -18.90
N LEU A 74 -6.18 9.25 -17.76
CA LEU A 74 -5.51 8.34 -16.83
C LEU A 74 -5.39 6.97 -17.46
N ASN A 75 -4.33 6.24 -17.10
CA ASN A 75 -4.17 4.83 -17.50
C ASN A 75 -4.32 3.87 -16.31
N THR A 76 -4.33 4.39 -15.09
CA THR A 76 -4.39 3.59 -13.86
C THR A 76 -5.24 4.31 -12.82
N VAL A 77 -6.08 3.57 -12.11
CA VAL A 77 -6.87 4.08 -10.99
C VAL A 77 -6.45 3.38 -9.70
N LEU A 78 -6.17 4.16 -8.65
CA LEU A 78 -5.91 3.66 -7.31
C LEU A 78 -7.24 3.63 -6.55
N MET A 79 -7.67 2.44 -6.12
CA MET A 79 -8.98 2.26 -5.48
C MET A 79 -8.89 1.53 -4.14
N PRO A 80 -9.63 1.98 -3.11
CA PRO A 80 -9.78 1.24 -1.86
C PRO A 80 -10.41 -0.13 -2.06
N VAL A 81 -9.87 -1.13 -1.35
CA VAL A 81 -10.50 -2.43 -1.10
C VAL A 81 -10.50 -2.62 0.41
N ALA A 82 -11.68 -2.45 1.02
CA ALA A 82 -11.83 -2.50 2.47
C ALA A 82 -11.99 -3.93 2.97
N TRP A 83 -11.37 -4.24 4.11
CA TRP A 83 -11.51 -5.55 4.74
C TRP A 83 -12.96 -5.82 5.17
N GLU A 84 -13.65 -4.85 5.75
CA GLU A 84 -15.07 -4.99 6.14
C GLU A 84 -16.00 -5.34 4.98
N GLN A 85 -15.69 -4.89 3.77
CA GLN A 85 -16.45 -5.22 2.57
C GLN A 85 -16.04 -6.57 1.99
N THR A 86 -14.75 -6.90 2.08
CA THR A 86 -14.17 -8.14 1.55
C THR A 86 -14.56 -9.36 2.40
N GLU A 87 -14.66 -9.19 3.72
CA GLU A 87 -14.98 -10.26 4.68
C GLU A 87 -16.03 -9.77 5.71
N PRO A 88 -17.28 -9.50 5.27
CA PRO A 88 -18.31 -8.89 6.12
C PRO A 88 -18.68 -9.76 7.33
N ALA A 89 -18.52 -11.08 7.22
CA ALA A 89 -18.59 -12.02 8.33
C ALA A 89 -17.34 -12.90 8.34
N GLU A 90 -16.83 -13.26 9.52
CA GLU A 90 -15.59 -14.02 9.63
C GLU A 90 -15.64 -15.30 8.77
N GLY A 91 -14.67 -15.45 7.87
CA GLY A 91 -14.54 -16.58 6.94
C GLY A 91 -15.48 -16.53 5.72
N HIS A 92 -16.31 -15.51 5.58
CA HIS A 92 -17.24 -15.34 4.46
C HIS A 92 -16.77 -14.17 3.60
N PHE A 93 -16.15 -14.50 2.45
CA PHE A 93 -15.61 -13.50 1.55
C PHE A 93 -16.62 -13.08 0.47
N ASP A 94 -16.66 -11.79 0.16
CA ASP A 94 -17.42 -11.22 -0.94
C ASP A 94 -16.51 -10.35 -1.82
N PHE A 95 -16.24 -10.83 -3.04
CA PHE A 95 -15.44 -10.12 -4.04
C PHE A 95 -16.28 -9.54 -5.17
N SER A 96 -17.61 -9.61 -5.09
CA SER A 96 -18.51 -9.21 -6.19
C SER A 96 -18.32 -7.78 -6.64
N VAL A 97 -18.09 -6.86 -5.70
CA VAL A 97 -17.78 -5.46 -6.02
C VAL A 97 -16.43 -5.35 -6.73
N LEU A 98 -15.38 -5.97 -6.19
CA LEU A 98 -14.05 -5.94 -6.81
C LEU A 98 -14.07 -6.52 -8.23
N ASP A 99 -14.79 -7.62 -8.44
CA ASP A 99 -14.93 -8.26 -9.75
C ASP A 99 -15.53 -7.30 -10.78
N HIS A 100 -16.57 -6.57 -10.39
CA HIS A 100 -17.19 -5.58 -11.27
C HIS A 100 -16.23 -4.42 -11.58
N TRP A 101 -15.50 -3.92 -10.59
CA TRP A 101 -14.48 -2.88 -10.79
C TRP A 101 -13.39 -3.32 -11.77
N ILE A 102 -12.90 -4.56 -11.65
CA ILE A 102 -11.93 -5.15 -12.58
C ILE A 102 -12.52 -5.23 -14.00
N ASP A 103 -13.75 -5.70 -14.13
CA ASP A 103 -14.38 -5.88 -15.44
C ASP A 103 -14.65 -4.55 -16.15
N VAL A 104 -15.08 -3.51 -15.42
CA VAL A 104 -15.25 -2.16 -15.98
C VAL A 104 -13.89 -1.53 -16.31
N ALA A 105 -12.86 -1.71 -15.48
CA ALA A 105 -11.51 -1.19 -15.78
C ALA A 105 -10.98 -1.75 -17.10
N ARG A 106 -11.15 -3.06 -17.32
CA ARG A 106 -10.82 -3.72 -18.60
C ARG A 106 -11.56 -3.10 -19.78
N GLN A 107 -12.86 -2.88 -19.66
CA GLN A 107 -13.67 -2.26 -20.72
C GLN A 107 -13.20 -0.84 -21.06
N GLN A 108 -12.69 -0.10 -20.07
CA GLN A 108 -12.17 1.25 -20.23
C GLN A 108 -10.68 1.30 -20.61
N ASN A 109 -10.02 0.15 -20.79
CA ASN A 109 -8.57 0.03 -20.99
C ASN A 109 -7.75 0.72 -19.88
N LEU A 110 -8.26 0.65 -18.65
CA LEU A 110 -7.61 1.13 -17.44
C LEU A 110 -6.99 -0.03 -16.67
N HIS A 111 -5.91 0.28 -15.98
CA HIS A 111 -5.33 -0.58 -14.95
C HIS A 111 -5.81 -0.16 -13.57
N LEU A 112 -5.66 -1.07 -12.60
CA LEU A 112 -5.98 -0.83 -11.21
C LEU A 112 -4.75 -0.99 -10.32
N VAL A 113 -4.69 -0.17 -9.27
CA VAL A 113 -3.85 -0.39 -8.09
C VAL A 113 -4.79 -0.46 -6.90
N LEU A 114 -4.77 -1.60 -6.19
CA LEU A 114 -5.66 -1.79 -5.06
C LEU A 114 -5.02 -1.25 -3.79
N LEU A 115 -5.79 -0.53 -2.99
CA LEU A 115 -5.38 -0.06 -1.68
C LEU A 115 -6.05 -0.94 -0.62
N TRP A 116 -5.31 -1.90 -0.07
CA TRP A 116 -5.85 -2.76 0.99
C TRP A 116 -6.05 -1.94 2.26
N PHE A 117 -7.30 -1.59 2.56
CA PHE A 117 -7.67 -0.95 3.82
C PHE A 117 -8.01 -2.05 4.82
N GLY A 118 -6.95 -2.66 5.36
CA GLY A 118 -6.99 -3.74 6.34
C GLY A 118 -7.10 -3.24 7.77
N SER A 119 -6.14 -3.66 8.59
CA SER A 119 -6.03 -3.27 10.00
C SER A 119 -5.75 -1.79 10.18
N TRP A 120 -5.09 -1.13 9.24
CA TRP A 120 -4.73 0.29 9.36
C TRP A 120 -5.02 1.10 8.10
N LYS A 121 -5.74 2.20 8.31
CA LYS A 121 -5.95 3.29 7.37
C LYS A 121 -5.79 4.61 8.11
N ASN A 122 -4.81 5.43 7.72
CA ASN A 122 -4.47 6.71 8.39
C ASN A 122 -4.27 6.49 9.90
N ALA A 123 -3.53 5.44 10.24
CA ALA A 123 -3.37 4.84 11.57
C ALA A 123 -4.61 4.23 12.25
N PHE A 124 -5.83 4.62 11.89
CA PHE A 124 -7.06 4.07 12.49
C PHE A 124 -7.43 2.71 11.92
N SER A 125 -8.30 1.98 12.62
CA SER A 125 -8.76 0.64 12.21
C SER A 125 -10.24 0.62 11.82
N GLU A 126 -10.70 1.68 11.14
CA GLU A 126 -12.13 1.89 10.82
C GLU A 126 -12.66 0.91 9.76
N TYR A 127 -11.81 0.52 8.81
CA TYR A 127 -12.15 -0.39 7.70
C TYR A 127 -12.00 -1.88 8.03
N ALA A 128 -11.56 -2.22 9.25
CA ALA A 128 -11.63 -3.58 9.74
C ALA A 128 -13.11 -3.97 9.94
N PRO A 129 -13.49 -5.25 9.73
CA PRO A 129 -14.87 -5.69 9.91
C PRO A 129 -15.42 -5.43 11.32
N ASP A 130 -16.74 -5.28 11.45
CA ASP A 130 -17.39 -5.05 12.75
C ASP A 130 -17.08 -6.16 13.76
N TRP A 131 -16.99 -7.41 13.31
CA TRP A 131 -16.64 -8.55 14.16
C TRP A 131 -15.19 -8.49 14.69
N VAL A 132 -14.29 -7.76 14.00
CA VAL A 132 -12.95 -7.42 14.50
C VAL A 132 -13.04 -6.26 15.49
N LYS A 133 -13.72 -5.18 15.10
CA LYS A 133 -13.79 -3.93 15.89
C LYS A 133 -14.48 -4.14 17.24
N ALA A 134 -15.50 -5.00 17.30
CA ALA A 134 -16.31 -5.26 18.49
C ALA A 134 -15.63 -6.18 19.53
N ASP A 135 -14.79 -7.13 19.11
CA ASP A 135 -14.11 -8.06 20.02
C ASP A 135 -12.73 -7.53 20.44
N ILE A 136 -12.72 -6.51 21.30
CA ILE A 136 -11.48 -5.87 21.78
C ILE A 136 -10.60 -6.78 22.65
N LYS A 137 -11.10 -7.96 23.07
CA LYS A 137 -10.31 -8.94 23.82
C LYS A 137 -9.49 -9.79 22.86
N ARG A 138 -10.11 -10.24 21.76
CA ARG A 138 -9.44 -10.98 20.69
C ARG A 138 -8.55 -10.06 19.85
N PHE A 139 -9.00 -8.84 19.61
CA PHE A 139 -8.32 -7.83 18.80
C PHE A 139 -7.94 -6.62 19.66
N PRO A 140 -6.80 -6.69 20.37
CA PRO A 140 -6.43 -5.66 21.34
C PRO A 140 -6.16 -4.33 20.65
N ARG A 141 -6.67 -3.25 21.25
CA ARG A 141 -6.36 -1.89 20.82
C ARG A 141 -5.00 -1.43 21.34
N ALA A 142 -4.35 -0.59 20.56
CA ALA A 142 -3.22 0.19 21.03
C ALA A 142 -3.66 1.10 22.18
N GLN A 143 -2.76 1.38 23.11
CA GLN A 143 -3.05 2.23 24.27
C GLN A 143 -2.15 3.47 24.32
N THR A 144 -2.67 4.56 24.88
CA THR A 144 -1.92 5.77 25.24
C THR A 144 -0.94 5.53 26.38
N ALA A 145 -0.04 6.48 26.64
CA ALA A 145 0.85 6.50 27.81
C ALA A 145 0.14 6.26 29.15
N ASN A 146 -1.15 6.62 29.25
CA ASN A 146 -1.94 6.47 30.47
C ASN A 146 -2.79 5.19 30.47
N GLY A 147 -2.64 4.32 29.47
CA GLY A 147 -3.38 3.06 29.35
C GLY A 147 -4.76 3.18 28.68
N THR A 148 -5.17 4.38 28.24
CA THR A 148 -6.43 4.56 27.51
C THR A 148 -6.37 3.87 26.15
N PRO A 149 -7.32 2.97 25.82
CA PRO A 149 -7.42 2.39 24.48
C PRO A 149 -7.68 3.45 23.40
N LEU A 150 -7.13 3.23 22.20
CA LEU A 150 -7.33 4.06 21.02
C LEU A 150 -8.20 3.32 19.98
N GLU A 151 -8.71 4.05 18.99
CA GLU A 151 -9.37 3.46 17.81
C GLU A 151 -8.39 2.85 16.79
N ILE A 152 -7.32 2.25 17.31
CA ILE A 152 -6.19 1.71 16.56
C ILE A 152 -5.96 0.29 17.06
N LEU A 153 -5.95 -0.70 16.18
CA LEU A 153 -5.54 -2.07 16.51
C LEU A 153 -4.05 -2.08 16.88
N SER A 154 -3.70 -2.80 17.94
CA SER A 154 -2.30 -2.94 18.35
C SER A 154 -1.53 -3.74 17.30
N THR A 155 -0.32 -3.29 16.95
CA THR A 155 0.60 -4.04 16.08
C THR A 155 1.07 -5.36 16.71
N PHE A 156 0.80 -5.58 18.00
CA PHE A 156 1.09 -6.84 18.67
C PHE A 156 -0.14 -7.76 18.83
N GLY A 157 -1.28 -7.41 18.21
CA GLY A 157 -2.44 -8.29 18.15
C GLY A 157 -2.17 -9.49 17.23
N THR A 158 -1.92 -10.67 17.79
CA THR A 158 -1.61 -11.88 17.00
C THR A 158 -2.80 -12.33 16.16
N GLU A 159 -4.02 -12.23 16.70
CA GLU A 159 -5.23 -12.54 15.95
C GLU A 159 -5.52 -11.48 14.87
N THR A 160 -5.23 -10.20 15.14
CA THR A 160 -5.31 -9.14 14.12
C THR A 160 -4.41 -9.49 12.93
N LEU A 161 -3.12 -9.75 13.18
CA LEU A 161 -2.17 -10.13 12.13
C LEU A 161 -2.65 -11.37 11.37
N ARG A 162 -3.10 -12.41 12.09
CA ARG A 162 -3.52 -13.68 11.48
C ARG A 162 -4.71 -13.49 10.55
N LEU A 163 -5.70 -12.71 10.96
CA LEU A 163 -6.95 -12.58 10.22
C LEU A 163 -6.86 -11.57 9.09
N ASP A 164 -6.12 -10.47 9.29
CA ASP A 164 -5.80 -9.54 8.20
C ASP A 164 -5.03 -10.28 7.11
N SER A 165 -3.96 -10.99 7.49
CA SER A 165 -3.15 -11.78 6.54
C SER A 165 -3.98 -12.85 5.83
N ARG A 166 -4.97 -13.47 6.50
CA ARG A 166 -5.89 -14.43 5.87
C ARG A 166 -6.76 -13.75 4.82
N ALA A 167 -7.35 -12.60 5.16
CA ALA A 167 -8.21 -11.86 4.24
C ALA A 167 -7.42 -11.32 3.04
N PHE A 168 -6.24 -10.76 3.28
CA PHE A 168 -5.32 -10.34 2.23
C PHE A 168 -4.90 -11.52 1.34
N ALA A 169 -4.59 -12.68 1.92
CA ALA A 169 -4.27 -13.88 1.14
C ALA A 169 -5.46 -14.38 0.30
N ALA A 170 -6.69 -14.28 0.82
CA ALA A 170 -7.91 -14.58 0.06
C ALA A 170 -8.10 -13.61 -1.11
N LEU A 171 -7.89 -12.31 -0.89
CA LEU A 171 -7.89 -11.29 -1.95
C LEU A 171 -6.85 -11.62 -3.04
N MET A 172 -5.60 -11.89 -2.68
CA MET A 172 -4.55 -12.22 -3.65
C MET A 172 -4.85 -13.53 -4.41
N SER A 173 -5.46 -14.51 -3.74
CA SER A 173 -5.89 -15.77 -4.38
C SER A 173 -7.01 -15.52 -5.39
N HIS A 174 -8.00 -14.72 -5.02
CA HIS A 174 -9.10 -14.31 -5.90
C HIS A 174 -8.58 -13.55 -7.13
N LEU A 175 -7.66 -12.60 -6.96
CA LEU A 175 -7.01 -11.88 -8.06
C LEU A 175 -6.28 -12.82 -9.02
N ARG A 176 -5.58 -13.83 -8.49
CA ARG A 176 -4.93 -14.85 -9.32
C ARG A 176 -5.96 -15.64 -10.15
N GLU A 177 -7.13 -15.93 -9.60
CA GLU A 177 -8.17 -16.67 -10.33
C GLU A 177 -8.85 -15.79 -11.39
N LYS A 178 -9.21 -14.56 -11.03
CA LYS A 178 -9.97 -13.62 -11.88
C LYS A 178 -9.12 -12.88 -12.92
N ASP A 179 -7.86 -12.60 -12.62
CA ASP A 179 -7.07 -11.57 -13.33
C ASP A 179 -5.66 -11.98 -13.76
N ARG A 180 -5.25 -13.25 -13.56
CA ARG A 180 -3.91 -13.72 -14.00
C ARG A 180 -3.61 -13.52 -15.49
N GLU A 181 -4.63 -13.54 -16.35
CA GLU A 181 -4.45 -13.53 -17.81
C GLU A 181 -4.35 -12.10 -18.35
N GLN A 182 -5.19 -11.20 -17.84
CA GLN A 182 -5.27 -9.81 -18.30
C GLN A 182 -4.38 -8.86 -17.49
N GLN A 183 -4.05 -9.21 -16.24
CA GLN A 183 -3.21 -8.40 -15.35
C GLN A 183 -3.70 -6.95 -15.27
N THR A 184 -5.01 -6.79 -15.08
CA THR A 184 -5.68 -5.49 -14.93
C THR A 184 -5.18 -4.80 -13.66
N VAL A 185 -5.07 -5.56 -12.56
CA VAL A 185 -4.49 -5.11 -11.30
C VAL A 185 -2.97 -5.22 -11.38
N LEU A 186 -2.31 -4.07 -11.34
CA LEU A 186 -0.87 -3.97 -11.51
C LEU A 186 -0.09 -4.03 -10.20
N MET A 187 -0.66 -3.47 -9.12
CA MET A 187 -0.04 -3.44 -7.80
C MET A 187 -1.11 -3.46 -6.71
N VAL A 188 -0.68 -3.84 -5.51
CA VAL A 188 -1.49 -3.74 -4.29
C VAL A 188 -0.68 -3.03 -3.23
N GLN A 189 -1.21 -1.94 -2.68
CA GLN A 189 -0.69 -1.33 -1.47
C GLN A 189 -1.20 -2.13 -0.26
N VAL A 190 -0.30 -2.57 0.60
CA VAL A 190 -0.64 -3.32 1.82
C VAL A 190 -0.80 -2.34 2.96
N GLU A 191 -2.00 -2.31 3.54
CA GLU A 191 -2.47 -1.28 4.47
C GLU A 191 -2.53 0.12 3.84
N ASN A 192 -2.88 1.13 4.65
CA ASN A 192 -2.79 2.53 4.24
C ASN A 192 -2.30 3.41 5.41
N GLU A 193 -1.17 4.10 5.21
CA GLU A 193 -0.60 5.03 6.20
C GLU A 193 -0.59 4.44 7.62
N VAL A 194 0.05 3.27 7.78
CA VAL A 194 0.18 2.59 9.08
C VAL A 194 0.82 3.50 10.12
N GLY A 195 0.36 3.42 11.37
CA GLY A 195 0.96 4.22 12.42
C GLY A 195 0.24 4.20 13.75
N TYR A 196 0.69 5.09 14.63
CA TYR A 196 0.14 5.31 15.94
C TYR A 196 -0.05 6.82 16.12
N LEU A 197 -1.28 7.26 16.38
CA LEU A 197 -1.59 8.67 16.60
C LEU A 197 -1.58 8.98 18.10
N GLY A 198 -0.48 9.60 18.53
CA GLY A 198 -0.26 10.00 19.91
C GLY A 198 1.23 10.12 20.21
N PRO A 199 1.60 10.61 21.40
CA PRO A 199 3.00 10.72 21.78
C PRO A 199 3.64 9.33 21.93
N GLY A 200 4.57 9.00 21.04
CA GLY A 200 5.44 7.83 21.17
C GLY A 200 4.94 6.59 20.46
N ARG A 201 4.46 5.60 21.23
CA ARG A 201 4.14 4.24 20.74
C ARG A 201 2.94 3.67 21.49
N ASP A 202 2.44 2.54 20.99
CA ASP A 202 1.51 1.68 21.73
C ASP A 202 2.07 1.29 23.12
N ARG A 203 1.21 1.40 24.13
CA ARG A 203 1.49 1.11 25.55
C ARG A 203 0.62 -0.02 26.11
N CYS A 204 -0.03 -0.80 25.25
CA CYS A 204 -0.72 -2.00 25.70
C CYS A 204 0.27 -2.95 26.43
N PRO A 205 -0.22 -3.85 27.29
CA PRO A 205 0.64 -4.73 28.09
C PRO A 205 1.68 -5.50 27.27
N GLU A 206 1.28 -5.98 26.09
CA GLU A 206 2.16 -6.67 25.15
C GLU A 206 3.28 -5.76 24.63
N ALA A 207 2.93 -4.57 24.15
CA ALA A 207 3.89 -3.58 23.66
C ALA A 207 4.89 -3.14 24.74
N ILE A 208 4.43 -3.00 25.99
CA ILE A 208 5.32 -2.72 27.13
C ILE A 208 6.31 -3.88 27.36
N ARG A 209 5.83 -5.12 27.34
CA ARG A 209 6.67 -6.30 27.54
C ARG A 209 7.74 -6.40 26.45
N GLN A 210 7.35 -6.27 25.19
CA GLN A 210 8.26 -6.36 24.04
C GLN A 210 9.31 -5.25 24.06
N PHE A 211 8.90 -4.02 24.40
CA PHE A 211 9.84 -2.90 24.52
C PHE A 211 10.85 -3.05 25.66
N ALA A 212 10.49 -3.71 26.76
CA ALA A 212 11.41 -4.00 27.86
C ALA A 212 12.39 -5.14 27.54
N GLY A 213 12.13 -5.88 26.46
CA GLY A 213 12.97 -6.95 25.94
C GLY A 213 14.16 -6.45 25.11
N PRO A 214 15.01 -7.39 24.66
CA PRO A 214 16.10 -7.06 23.75
C PRO A 214 15.56 -6.68 22.37
N VAL A 215 16.25 -5.75 21.70
CA VAL A 215 15.98 -5.43 20.29
C VAL A 215 16.26 -6.67 19.42
N PRO A 216 15.42 -6.99 18.41
CA PRO A 216 15.66 -8.09 17.50
C PRO A 216 17.07 -8.06 16.89
N ARG A 217 17.81 -9.17 17.01
CA ARG A 217 19.21 -9.26 16.57
C ARG A 217 19.38 -8.93 15.09
N GLU A 218 18.46 -9.38 14.26
CA GLU A 218 18.47 -9.15 12.82
C GLU A 218 18.41 -7.64 12.49
N LEU A 219 17.57 -6.89 13.21
CA LEU A 219 17.46 -5.44 13.04
C LEU A 219 18.79 -4.75 13.38
N VAL A 220 19.39 -5.10 14.52
CA VAL A 220 20.68 -4.55 14.94
C VAL A 220 21.77 -4.85 13.91
N GLN A 221 21.84 -6.09 13.42
CA GLN A 221 22.83 -6.49 12.43
C GLN A 221 22.68 -5.72 11.12
N LYS A 222 21.45 -5.57 10.61
CA LYS A 222 21.17 -4.82 9.38
C LYS A 222 21.53 -3.33 9.52
N LEU A 223 21.21 -2.71 10.66
CA LEU A 223 21.57 -1.31 10.92
C LEU A 223 23.09 -1.10 11.02
N LEU A 224 23.81 -2.02 11.66
CA LEU A 224 25.26 -1.94 11.76
C LEU A 224 25.94 -2.14 10.40
N ALA A 225 25.44 -3.06 9.57
CA ALA A 225 25.98 -3.30 8.23
C ALA A 225 25.87 -2.06 7.31
N LYS A 226 24.82 -1.25 7.49
CA LYS A 226 24.58 -0.03 6.71
C LYS A 226 24.97 1.25 7.44
N ARG A 227 25.75 1.18 8.52
CA ARG A 227 26.02 2.31 9.42
C ARG A 227 26.53 3.57 8.71
N ALA A 228 27.35 3.40 7.67
CA ALA A 228 27.92 4.51 6.89
C ALA A 228 26.89 5.19 5.96
N GLU A 229 25.79 4.50 5.61
CA GLU A 229 24.69 5.01 4.78
C GLU A 229 23.58 5.66 5.62
N LEU A 230 23.57 5.42 6.94
CA LEU A 230 22.63 6.04 7.85
C LEU A 230 22.99 7.51 8.05
N SER A 231 21.97 8.39 8.07
CA SER A 231 22.18 9.82 8.31
C SER A 231 22.96 10.07 9.62
N PRO A 232 23.67 11.20 9.77
CA PRO A 232 24.45 11.52 10.97
C PRO A 232 23.64 11.41 12.28
N TYR A 233 22.35 11.75 12.24
CA TYR A 233 21.42 11.59 13.37
C TYR A 233 21.25 10.13 13.83
N ASN A 234 21.33 9.17 12.91
CA ASN A 234 21.26 7.73 13.19
C ASN A 234 22.63 7.12 13.53
N SER A 235 23.73 7.81 13.19
CA SER A 235 25.09 7.37 13.51
C SER A 235 25.40 7.49 15.02
N GLU A 236 24.80 8.45 15.72
CA GLU A 236 24.96 8.63 17.17
C GLU A 236 24.28 7.52 17.99
N LEU A 237 23.09 7.06 17.56
CA LEU A 237 22.35 5.94 18.15
C LEU A 237 23.15 4.62 18.14
N THR A 238 24.01 4.44 17.13
CA THR A 238 24.91 3.27 17.03
C THR A 238 26.26 3.48 17.72
N SER A 239 26.57 4.71 18.13
CA SER A 239 27.84 5.06 18.78
C SER A 239 27.78 5.07 20.31
N THR A 240 26.62 5.38 20.90
CA THR A 240 26.50 5.64 22.36
C THR A 240 26.07 4.43 23.20
N ARG A 241 25.92 3.25 22.60
CA ARG A 241 25.88 1.99 23.37
C ARG A 241 26.72 0.97 22.64
N ARG A 242 27.89 0.63 23.20
CA ARG A 242 28.49 -0.69 22.94
C ARG A 242 27.34 -1.68 23.02
N ALA A 243 27.09 -2.40 21.93
CA ALA A 243 26.12 -3.48 21.89
C ALA A 243 26.57 -4.55 22.89
N VAL A 244 26.20 -4.37 24.15
CA VAL A 244 26.26 -5.42 25.16
C VAL A 244 25.01 -6.27 24.93
N PRO A 245 25.15 -7.57 24.67
CA PRO A 245 23.99 -8.46 24.60
C PRO A 245 23.13 -8.29 25.87
N GLY A 246 21.87 -7.87 25.73
CA GLY A 246 20.93 -7.69 26.85
C GLY A 246 20.64 -6.24 27.31
N ALA A 247 21.05 -5.20 26.59
CA ALA A 247 20.73 -3.82 26.99
C ALA A 247 19.23 -3.48 26.82
N LYS A 248 18.58 -3.04 27.91
CA LYS A 248 17.18 -2.55 27.92
C LYS A 248 17.06 -1.11 27.40
N CYS A 249 15.98 -0.83 26.67
CA CYS A 249 15.63 0.51 26.23
C CYS A 249 15.06 1.35 27.39
N SER A 250 15.91 2.11 28.06
CA SER A 250 15.49 3.25 28.89
C SER A 250 16.17 4.52 28.36
N GLY A 251 15.36 5.48 27.94
CA GLY A 251 15.82 6.81 27.52
C GLY A 251 14.66 7.80 27.59
N LYS A 252 14.85 8.89 28.33
CA LYS A 252 13.97 10.08 28.24
C LYS A 252 14.23 10.77 26.89
N PRO A 253 13.20 11.33 26.25
CA PRO A 253 13.40 12.10 25.02
C PRO A 253 14.26 13.35 25.27
N PRO A 254 15.10 13.78 24.31
CA PRO A 254 15.88 15.01 24.41
C PRO A 254 14.98 16.26 24.39
N PRO A 255 15.48 17.40 24.89
CA PRO A 255 14.71 18.64 25.00
C PRO A 255 14.28 19.22 23.63
N ARG A 256 13.14 19.93 23.62
CA ARG A 256 12.49 20.48 22.41
C ARG A 256 13.35 21.44 21.56
N SER A 257 14.49 21.91 22.05
CA SER A 257 15.37 22.82 21.32
C SER A 257 16.10 22.18 20.14
N SER A 258 16.13 20.85 20.02
CA SER A 258 16.74 20.14 18.89
C SER A 258 15.82 19.99 17.67
N TRP A 259 14.59 20.51 17.71
CA TRP A 259 13.58 20.33 16.67
C TRP A 259 13.51 21.44 15.63
N LEU A 260 14.28 22.52 15.80
CA LEU A 260 14.31 23.65 14.88
C LEU A 260 15.61 23.61 14.07
N GLY A 261 15.59 22.81 13.00
CA GLY A 261 16.50 22.98 11.87
C GLY A 261 16.10 24.20 11.03
N ASP A 262 17.10 24.90 10.54
CA ASP A 262 17.07 26.19 9.82
C ASP A 262 16.08 26.20 8.63
N THR A 263 14.95 26.90 8.75
CA THR A 263 13.92 27.06 7.71
C THR A 263 14.22 28.24 6.77
N ARG A 264 15.44 28.29 6.22
CA ARG A 264 15.82 29.24 5.17
C ARG A 264 16.20 28.56 3.87
N ALA A 265 15.21 28.00 3.18
CA ALA A 265 15.16 27.96 1.72
C ALA A 265 13.79 27.41 1.29
N ILE A 266 12.96 28.27 0.70
CA ILE A 266 12.00 28.06 -0.40
C ILE A 266 11.06 29.27 -0.37
N SER A 267 11.43 30.27 -1.16
CA SER A 267 10.61 31.44 -1.47
C SER A 267 9.55 31.03 -2.49
N THR A 268 8.28 31.07 -2.09
CA THR A 268 7.15 31.05 -3.03
C THR A 268 6.74 32.49 -3.33
N ARG A 269 6.95 32.91 -4.59
CA ARG A 269 6.30 34.10 -5.17
C ARG A 269 4.79 33.82 -5.22
N SER A 270 4.06 34.41 -4.29
CA SER A 270 2.60 34.52 -4.36
C SER A 270 2.23 35.90 -4.94
N LEU A 271 1.48 35.87 -6.04
CA LEU A 271 0.84 37.00 -6.69
C LEU A 271 -0.15 37.66 -5.71
N ARG A 272 0.26 38.78 -5.12
CA ARG A 272 -0.59 39.65 -4.31
C ARG A 272 -1.32 40.63 -5.24
N ARG A 273 -2.60 40.37 -5.50
CA ARG A 273 -3.50 41.32 -6.15
C ARG A 273 -3.91 42.36 -5.12
N GLU A 274 -3.63 43.62 -5.42
CA GLU A 274 -3.90 44.79 -4.60
C GLU A 274 -5.40 44.95 -4.31
N ARG A 275 -5.74 45.18 -3.03
CA ARG A 275 -6.97 45.86 -2.65
C ARG A 275 -6.60 46.96 -1.65
N GLY A 276 -6.65 48.18 -2.16
CA GLY A 276 -6.49 49.41 -1.40
C GLY A 276 -7.67 49.65 -0.46
N ASN A 277 -7.36 50.26 0.66
CA ASN A 277 -8.25 50.61 1.75
C ASN A 277 -8.67 52.09 1.57
N THR A 278 -9.96 52.37 1.45
CA THR A 278 -10.54 53.72 1.66
C THR A 278 -11.95 53.59 2.25
N PRO A 279 -12.40 54.52 3.11
CA PRO A 279 -13.40 54.27 4.15
C PRO A 279 -14.85 54.68 3.79
N CYS A 280 -15.78 54.26 4.66
CA CYS A 280 -17.26 54.43 4.71
C CYS A 280 -17.85 55.78 4.25
N PRO A 281 -19.18 55.83 4.00
CA PRO A 281 -20.09 56.20 5.09
C PRO A 281 -21.42 55.43 5.15
N CYS A 282 -22.05 55.56 6.32
CA CYS A 282 -23.38 55.11 6.71
C CYS A 282 -24.51 55.75 5.89
N THR A 283 -25.56 54.97 5.64
CA THR A 283 -27.00 55.25 5.88
C THR A 283 -27.74 53.93 5.84
#